data_AF-A0A3B8WD36-F1
#
_entry.id   AF-A0A3B8WD36-F1
#
_cell.length_a   1.000
_cell.length_b   1.000
_cell.length_c   1.000
_cell.angle_alpha   90.00
_cell.angle_beta   90.00
_cell.angle_gamma   90.00
#
_symmetry.space_group_name_H-M   'P 1'
#
loop_
_entity.id
_entity.type
_entity.pdbx_description
1 polymer ?
#
loop_
_entity_poly.entity_id
_entity_poly.type
_entity_poly.pdbx_seq_one_letter_code
_entity_poly.pdbx_strand_id
1 'polypeptide(L)' 'MNQLPVKRRRGRPPKFSAASYQNTRDALIQVGLGVLTEKGYSYTGIDEILRQAGVPKGSFYHYFDNKEAFGAALIEAY' A
#
# COMPACT_ATOMS: atom_id res chain seq x y z
N MET A 1 -22.99 -33.60 -28.74
CA MET A 1 -21.67 -33.21 -28.18
C MET A 1 -21.87 -32.00 -27.28
N ASN A 2 -22.08 -32.18 -25.97
CA ASN A 2 -22.32 -31.06 -25.05
C ASN A 2 -21.04 -30.61 -24.35
N GLN A 3 -20.96 -29.29 -24.23
CA GLN A 3 -19.82 -28.45 -23.89
C GLN A 3 -19.28 -28.72 -22.48
N LEU A 4 -17.96 -28.66 -22.33
CA LEU A 4 -17.24 -28.81 -21.07
C LEU A 4 -17.60 -27.69 -20.07
N PRO A 5 -17.68 -27.97 -18.76
CA PRO A 5 -17.96 -26.95 -17.76
C PRO A 5 -16.78 -25.97 -17.62
N VAL A 6 -17.07 -24.67 -17.66
CA VAL A 6 -16.11 -23.59 -17.44
C VAL A 6 -15.47 -23.75 -16.06
N LYS A 7 -14.18 -24.08 -16.03
CA LYS A 7 -13.35 -24.21 -14.83
C LYS A 7 -13.37 -22.88 -14.05
N ARG A 8 -13.92 -22.88 -12.84
CA ARG A 8 -13.97 -21.71 -11.94
C ARG A 8 -12.58 -21.08 -11.81
N ARG A 9 -12.43 -19.83 -12.27
CA ARG A 9 -11.21 -19.04 -12.08
C ARG A 9 -10.99 -18.85 -10.58
N ARG A 10 -9.99 -19.52 -10.02
CA ARG A 10 -9.49 -19.21 -8.67
C ARG A 10 -8.88 -17.82 -8.70
N GLY A 11 -9.40 -16.92 -7.86
CA GLY A 11 -8.85 -15.59 -7.60
C GLY A 11 -9.77 -14.82 -6.66
N ARG A 12 -9.18 -14.11 -5.68
CA ARG A 12 -9.91 -13.18 -4.82
C ARG A 12 -10.38 -12.00 -5.68
N PRO A 13 -11.64 -11.54 -5.56
CA PRO A 13 -12.13 -10.43 -6.36
C PRO A 13 -11.22 -9.19 -6.19
N PRO A 14 -10.87 -8.48 -7.28
CA PRO A 14 -10.16 -7.22 -7.17
C PRO A 14 -11.13 -6.21 -6.54
N LYS A 15 -10.75 -5.67 -5.38
CA LYS A 15 -11.60 -4.76 -4.58
C LYS A 15 -10.95 -3.39 -4.34
N PHE A 16 -10.22 -2.88 -5.33
CA PHE A 16 -9.63 -1.55 -5.24
C PHE A 16 -10.07 -0.71 -6.45
N SER A 17 -10.88 0.30 -6.20
CA SER A 17 -11.21 1.36 -7.16
C SER A 17 -10.17 2.48 -7.07
N ALA A 18 -10.09 3.37 -8.07
CA ALA A 18 -9.23 4.57 -8.01
C ALA A 18 -9.35 5.32 -6.68
N ALA A 19 -10.57 5.48 -6.16
CA ALA A 19 -10.82 6.11 -4.86
C ALA A 19 -10.25 5.29 -3.68
N SER A 20 -10.37 3.96 -3.70
CA SER A 20 -9.75 3.10 -2.67
C SER A 20 -8.22 3.15 -2.72
N TYR A 21 -7.63 3.29 -3.91
CA TYR A 21 -6.18 3.45 -4.07
C TYR A 21 -5.72 4.79 -3.47
N GLN A 22 -6.40 5.90 -3.80
CA GLN A 22 -6.06 7.21 -3.26
C GLN A 22 -6.15 7.22 -1.72
N ASN A 23 -7.25 6.69 -1.16
CA ASN A 23 -7.41 6.56 0.28
C ASN A 23 -6.30 5.73 0.95
N THR A 24 -5.84 4.66 0.29
CA THR A 24 -4.76 3.82 0.83
C THR A 24 -3.42 4.55 0.77
N ARG A 25 -3.14 5.28 -0.32
CA ARG A 25 -1.94 6.11 -0.43
C ARG A 25 -1.91 7.19 0.65
N ASP A 26 -3.03 7.87 0.87
CA ASP A 26 -3.13 8.92 1.89
C ASP A 26 -2.99 8.32 3.29
N ALA A 27 -3.57 7.14 3.56
CA ALA A 27 -3.37 6.43 4.83
C ALA A 27 -1.90 6.07 5.07
N LEU A 28 -1.17 5.61 4.04
CA LEU A 28 0.27 5.33 4.15
C LEU A 28 1.07 6.59 4.47
N ILE A 29 0.72 7.74 3.85
CA ILE A 29 1.39 9.02 4.13
C ILE A 29 1.10 9.47 5.55
N GLN A 30 -0.16 9.44 6.00
CA GLN A 30 -0.54 9.85 7.36
C GLN A 30 0.18 9.03 8.44
N VAL A 31 0.16 7.70 8.31
CA VAL A 31 0.90 6.81 9.22
C VAL A 31 2.40 7.04 9.13
N GLY A 32 2.93 7.19 7.91
CA GLY A 32 4.35 7.44 7.69
C GLY A 32 4.83 8.74 8.32
N LEU A 33 4.04 9.82 8.26
CA LEU A 33 4.34 11.09 8.91
C LEU A 33 4.40 10.95 10.43
N GLY A 34 3.44 10.24 11.04
CA GLY A 34 3.47 9.95 12.47
C GLY A 34 4.78 9.25 12.88
N VAL A 35 5.09 8.14 12.22
CA VAL A 35 6.30 7.37 12.54
C VAL A 35 7.58 8.15 12.25
N LEU A 36 7.59 8.96 11.18
CA LEU A 36 8.69 9.85 10.84
C LEU A 36 8.98 10.84 11.97
N THR A 37 7.95 11.47 12.53
CA THR A 37 8.11 12.44 13.62
C THR A 37 8.54 11.81 14.95
N GLU A 38 8.21 10.55 15.19
CA GLU A 38 8.58 9.86 16.44
C GLU A 38 9.98 9.25 16.40
N LYS A 39 10.38 8.65 15.27
CA LYS A 39 11.58 7.78 15.19
C LYS A 39 12.58 8.16 14.09
N GLY A 40 12.18 9.04 13.17
CA GLY A 40 12.96 9.39 11.99
C GLY A 40 12.90 8.35 10.87
N TYR A 41 13.17 8.80 9.64
CA TYR A 41 13.00 8.00 8.41
C TYR A 41 13.98 6.83 8.29
N SER A 42 15.25 7.05 8.67
CA SER A 42 16.32 6.06 8.53
C SER A 42 16.09 4.84 9.42
N TYR A 43 15.50 5.03 10.60
CA TYR A 43 15.21 3.96 11.56
C TYR A 43 13.88 3.25 11.28
N THR A 44 13.02 3.84 10.45
CA THR A 44 11.68 3.31 10.18
C THR A 44 11.70 2.36 8.98
N GLY A 45 11.30 1.12 9.20
CA GLY A 45 11.09 0.14 8.13
C GLY A 45 9.73 0.32 7.45
N ILE A 46 9.65 0.09 6.13
CA ILE A 46 8.37 0.09 5.41
C ILE A 46 7.39 -0.92 6.00
N ASP A 47 7.87 -2.05 6.50
CA ASP A 47 7.03 -3.10 7.10
C ASP A 47 6.29 -2.61 8.36
N GLU A 48 6.88 -1.70 9.14
CA GLU A 48 6.23 -1.13 10.34
C GLU A 48 5.06 -0.23 9.94
N ILE A 49 5.31 0.69 9.00
CA ILE A 49 4.28 1.61 8.46
C ILE A 49 3.15 0.81 7.83
N LEU A 50 3.48 -0.20 7.03
CA LEU A 50 2.50 -1.07 6.38
C LEU A 50 1.62 -1.80 7.39
N ARG A 51 2.22 -2.30 8.47
CA ARG A 51 1.48 -2.96 9.56
C ARG A 51 0.55 -1.99 10.27
N GLN A 52 1.02 -0.78 10.56
CA GLN A 52 0.19 0.26 11.20
C GLN A 52 -0.95 0.74 10.28
N ALA A 53 -0.69 0.87 8.98
CA ALA A 53 -1.70 1.25 7.98
C ALA A 53 -2.65 0.10 7.59
N GLY A 54 -2.40 -1.14 8.06
CA GLY A 54 -3.17 -2.32 7.67
C GLY A 54 -3.03 -2.71 6.20
N VAL A 55 -1.94 -2.31 5.54
CA VAL A 55 -1.69 -2.51 4.12
C VAL A 55 -0.74 -3.69 3.91
N PRO A 56 -1.07 -4.67 3.05
CA PRO A 56 -0.15 -5.75 2.70
C PRO A 56 1.10 -5.23 1.99
N LYS A 57 2.26 -5.84 2.24
CA LYS A 57 3.54 -5.46 1.59
C LYS A 57 3.48 -5.46 0.07
N GLY A 58 2.79 -6.43 -0.53
CA GLY A 58 2.60 -6.46 -1.99
C GLY A 58 1.82 -5.26 -2.53
N SER A 59 0.90 -4.71 -1.73
CA SER A 59 0.12 -3.52 -2.10
C SER A 59 0.94 -2.23 -2.08
N PHE A 60 2.02 -2.16 -1.29
CA PHE A 60 2.89 -0.99 -1.22
C PHE A 60 3.42 -0.56 -2.60
N TYR A 61 3.90 -1.53 -3.38
CA TYR A 61 4.53 -1.29 -4.68
C TYR A 61 3.55 -0.85 -5.77
N HIS A 62 2.25 -0.80 -5.46
CA HIS A 62 1.26 -0.15 -6.34
C HIS A 62 1.17 1.37 -6.07
N TYR A 63 1.64 1.84 -4.91
CA TYR A 63 1.56 3.25 -4.48
C TYR A 63 2.90 3.97 -4.55
N PHE A 64 3.99 3.25 -4.23
CA PHE A 64 5.34 3.79 -4.19
C PHE A 64 6.32 2.77 -4.77
N ASP A 65 7.18 3.20 -5.69
CA ASP A 65 8.13 2.32 -6.38
C ASP A 65 9.17 1.72 -5.42
N ASN A 66 9.57 2.49 -4.42
CA ASN A 66 10.56 2.11 -3.42
C ASN A 66 10.40 2.93 -2.14
N LYS A 67 11.26 2.66 -1.15
CA LYS A 67 11.26 3.36 0.13
C LYS A 67 11.58 4.84 -0.09
N GLU A 68 12.54 5.20 -0.93
CA GLU A 68 12.94 6.58 -1.21
C GLU A 68 11.78 7.42 -1.78
N ALA A 69 11.03 6.89 -2.74
CA ALA A 69 9.86 7.53 -3.34
C ALA A 69 8.77 7.78 -2.29
N PHE A 70 8.57 6.83 -1.38
CA PHE A 70 7.70 7.03 -0.23
C PHE A 70 8.23 8.14 0.69
N GLY A 71 9.53 8.16 0.97
CA GLY A 71 10.18 9.21 1.77
C GLY A 71 10.03 10.60 1.17
N ALA A 72 10.21 10.73 -0.15
CA ALA A 72 9.98 11.99 -0.86
C ALA A 72 8.52 12.46 -0.73
N ALA A 73 7.55 11.54 -0.85
CA ALA A 73 6.14 11.86 -0.65
C ALA A 73 5.82 12.28 0.79
N LEU A 74 6.51 11.73 1.79
CA LEU A 74 6.38 12.19 3.18
C LEU A 74 6.92 13.62 3.35
N ILE A 75 8.05 13.94 2.73
CA ILE A 75 8.64 15.29 2.78
C ILE A 75 7.73 16.31 2.09
N GLU A 76 7.13 15.95 0.96
CA GLU A 76 6.18 16.81 0.24
C GLU A 76 4.89 17.06 1.04
N ALA A 77 4.49 16.10 1.88
CA ALA A 77 3.28 16.16 2.69
C ALA A 77 3.49 16.78 4.10
N TYR A 78 4.73 17.05 4.50
CA TYR A 78 5.10 17.66 5.78
C TYR A 78 5.01 19.19 5.70
#